data_AF-A0A9X0YUQ9-F1
#
_entry.id   AF-A0A9X0YUQ9-F1
#
_cell.length_a   1.000
_cell.length_b   1.000
_cell.length_c   1.000
_cell.angle_alpha   90.00
_cell.angle_beta   90.00
_cell.angle_gamma   90.00
#
_symmetry.space_group_name_H-M   'P 1'
#
loop_
_entity.id
_entity.type
_entity.pdbx_description
1 polymer ?
#
loop_
_entity_poly.entity_id
_entity_poly.type
_entity_poly.pdbx_seq_one_letter_code
_entity_poly.pdbx_strand_id
1 'polypeptide(L)'
;MNSIKLPNKNGELYTYTPQDSVSVHIPEVPFKSRIVYSAAHVVANPLADTDPIQNSKIDWETTLKYRHYLWSLGLGVAEAMDTAQRGMGLNWEHAKELIRQSVKEANSVNGWIACGAGTDHLLPHPNLKLEEVERAYAEQCEFVEKQGGRIILMASRALAACAKTPEDYERVYRNVLNEVSEPVILHWLGDMFDPALKAYWGHEDVDQAMDVCLQVIKENESKIDGIKISLLDDKREILMRRLLPDSVKMYTGDDFNYPDLIKGDEQGYSHALLGIFDAIAPAAASAMHALDANNIEQYDAILEKTVPLSRHIFQKPTYAYKTGVVFMAYLNGHQSHFRMIGGAEGQRSIIHLSDLFVMADDAGLLMDPELATERMKNVLAQAGVMQPSKQFM
;
A
#
# COMPACT_ATOMS: atom_id res chain seq x y z
N MET A 1 -26.85 4.03 20.54
CA MET A 1 -25.88 4.74 19.70
C MET A 1 -24.99 5.61 20.57
N ASN A 2 -23.70 5.29 20.65
CA ASN A 2 -22.75 6.02 21.48
C ASN A 2 -22.20 7.21 20.68
N SER A 3 -22.83 8.37 20.77
CA SER A 3 -22.26 9.59 20.20
C SER A 3 -20.87 9.88 20.80
N ILE A 4 -20.00 10.49 19.99
CA ILE A 4 -18.61 10.81 20.33
C ILE A 4 -18.34 12.30 20.06
N LYS A 5 -17.57 12.96 20.92
CA LYS A 5 -17.09 14.32 20.68
C LYS A 5 -15.77 14.29 19.92
N LEU A 6 -15.75 14.91 18.74
CA LEU A 6 -14.58 14.98 17.86
C LEU A 6 -14.09 16.43 17.71
N PRO A 7 -12.77 16.68 17.67
CA PRO A 7 -12.24 17.99 17.29
C PRO A 7 -12.37 18.22 15.78
N ASN A 8 -12.71 19.44 15.40
CA ASN A 8 -12.68 19.90 14.01
C ASN A 8 -11.39 20.69 13.71
N LYS A 9 -11.24 21.13 12.45
CA LYS A 9 -10.10 21.95 11.98
C LYS A 9 -9.91 23.29 12.71
N ASN A 10 -10.94 23.81 13.38
CA ASN A 10 -10.88 25.04 14.17
C ASN A 10 -10.48 24.76 15.63
N GLY A 11 -10.30 23.49 16.02
CA GLY A 11 -10.06 23.08 17.41
C GLY A 11 -11.33 23.03 18.26
N GLU A 12 -12.51 23.17 17.66
CA GLU A 12 -13.79 23.09 18.36
C GLU A 12 -14.27 21.64 18.41
N LEU A 13 -14.97 21.27 19.49
CA LEU A 13 -15.57 19.94 19.62
C LEU A 13 -16.99 19.93 19.09
N TYR A 14 -17.31 18.94 18.26
CA TYR A 14 -18.68 18.66 17.82
C TYR A 14 -19.07 17.22 18.17
N THR A 15 -20.37 16.97 18.30
CA THR A 15 -20.90 15.63 18.55
C THR A 15 -21.19 14.94 17.24
N TYR A 16 -20.64 13.75 17.08
CA TYR A 16 -20.87 12.85 15.96
C TYR A 16 -21.53 11.56 16.44
N THR A 17 -22.41 10.98 15.63
CA THR A 17 -23.03 9.68 15.92
C THR A 17 -22.78 8.78 14.72
N PRO A 18 -21.93 7.74 14.87
CA PRO A 18 -21.69 6.78 13.81
C PRO A 18 -22.97 6.06 13.39
N GLN A 19 -23.00 5.66 12.12
CA GLN A 19 -24.09 4.91 11.54
C GLN A 19 -24.04 3.44 11.98
N ASP A 20 -25.17 2.75 11.87
CA ASP A 20 -25.20 1.30 12.10
C ASP A 20 -24.44 0.59 10.95
N SER A 21 -23.69 -0.48 11.27
CA SER A 21 -22.97 -1.20 10.23
C SER A 21 -23.90 -1.96 9.31
N VAL A 22 -23.56 -1.94 8.02
CA VAL A 22 -24.20 -2.77 7.02
C VAL A 22 -23.26 -3.94 6.72
N SER A 23 -23.66 -5.15 7.13
CA SER A 23 -22.92 -6.35 6.77
C SER A 23 -23.02 -6.58 5.27
N VAL A 24 -21.86 -6.67 4.61
CA VAL A 24 -21.76 -7.03 3.19
C VAL A 24 -21.23 -8.46 3.10
N HIS A 25 -22.01 -9.35 2.49
CA HIS A 25 -21.53 -10.68 2.17
C HIS A 25 -20.57 -10.60 0.98
N ILE A 26 -19.36 -11.12 1.15
CA ILE A 26 -18.33 -11.16 0.11
C ILE A 26 -18.26 -12.60 -0.39
N PRO A 27 -18.50 -12.85 -1.69
CA PRO A 27 -18.37 -14.17 -2.28
C PRO A 27 -16.99 -14.81 -2.05
N GLU A 28 -16.97 -16.08 -1.67
CA GLU A 28 -15.74 -16.87 -1.52
C GLU A 28 -15.31 -17.50 -2.87
N VAL A 29 -15.15 -16.67 -3.91
CA VAL A 29 -14.69 -17.10 -5.24
C VAL A 29 -13.56 -16.20 -5.73
N PRO A 30 -12.62 -16.69 -6.57
CA PRO A 30 -11.59 -15.83 -7.14
C PRO A 30 -12.16 -14.75 -8.06
N PHE A 31 -11.49 -13.58 -8.09
CA PHE A 31 -11.78 -12.54 -9.07
C PHE A 31 -11.46 -13.01 -10.50
N LYS A 32 -12.24 -12.54 -11.48
CA LYS A 32 -12.09 -12.94 -12.89
C LYS A 32 -11.55 -11.82 -13.76
N SER A 33 -12.02 -10.60 -13.54
CA SER A 33 -11.78 -9.46 -14.44
C SER A 33 -10.46 -8.75 -14.16
N ARG A 34 -9.97 -8.81 -12.92
CA ARG A 34 -8.79 -8.08 -12.46
C ARG A 34 -7.91 -8.93 -11.55
N ILE A 35 -6.60 -8.82 -11.74
CA ILE A 35 -5.61 -9.14 -10.73
C ILE A 35 -5.56 -7.99 -9.72
N VAL A 36 -5.71 -8.31 -8.45
CA VAL A 36 -5.82 -7.31 -7.38
C VAL A 36 -4.94 -7.69 -6.21
N TYR A 37 -3.98 -6.82 -5.92
CA TYR A 37 -3.11 -6.91 -4.76
C TYR A 37 -3.42 -5.76 -3.77
N SER A 38 -3.43 -6.11 -2.50
CA SER A 38 -3.36 -5.16 -1.39
C SER A 38 -1.91 -5.09 -0.89
N ALA A 39 -1.34 -3.89 -0.88
CA ALA A 39 -0.05 -3.65 -0.24
C ALA A 39 -0.24 -3.60 1.28
N ALA A 40 0.13 -4.68 1.97
CA ALA A 40 -0.25 -4.89 3.36
C ALA A 40 0.67 -4.16 4.36
N HIS A 41 0.08 -3.55 5.38
CA HIS A 41 0.78 -2.94 6.52
C HIS A 41 1.42 -3.98 7.44
N VAL A 42 2.15 -3.55 8.46
CA VAL A 42 2.76 -4.42 9.48
C VAL A 42 2.31 -3.99 10.87
N VAL A 43 2.14 -4.96 11.76
CA VAL A 43 1.73 -4.70 13.14
C VAL A 43 2.98 -4.68 14.02
N ALA A 44 3.23 -3.56 14.69
CA ALA A 44 4.32 -3.47 15.65
C ALA A 44 3.98 -4.26 16.92
N ASN A 45 4.96 -4.93 17.54
CA ASN A 45 4.81 -5.50 18.88
C ASN A 45 4.89 -4.36 19.91
N PRO A 46 3.79 -4.01 20.60
CA PRO A 46 3.75 -2.87 21.51
C PRO A 46 4.40 -3.15 22.86
N LEU A 47 4.73 -4.41 23.16
CA LEU A 47 5.32 -4.85 24.42
C LEU A 47 6.82 -5.14 24.31
N ALA A 48 7.41 -4.95 23.12
CA ALA A 48 8.83 -5.14 22.92
C ALA A 48 9.63 -4.03 23.63
N ASP A 49 10.56 -4.42 24.51
CA ASP A 49 11.48 -3.51 25.19
C ASP A 49 12.67 -3.14 24.28
N THR A 50 12.38 -2.38 23.23
CA THR A 50 13.34 -1.95 22.21
C THR A 50 13.01 -0.54 21.74
N ASP A 51 14.00 0.17 21.19
CA ASP A 51 13.77 1.49 20.58
C ASP A 51 12.69 1.41 19.49
N PRO A 52 11.52 2.06 19.67
CA PRO A 52 10.41 1.99 18.72
C PRO A 52 10.69 2.78 17.44
N ILE A 53 11.71 3.62 17.39
CA ILE A 53 12.05 4.42 16.20
C ILE A 53 13.01 3.64 15.29
N GLN A 54 14.08 3.08 15.84
CA GLN A 54 15.15 2.47 15.04
C GLN A 54 15.15 0.93 15.05
N ASN A 55 14.50 0.29 16.04
CA ASN A 55 14.56 -1.16 16.22
C ASN A 55 13.21 -1.74 16.69
N SER A 56 12.11 -1.22 16.14
CA SER A 56 10.78 -1.75 16.44
C SER A 56 10.70 -3.25 16.10
N LYS A 57 9.95 -3.99 16.90
CA LYS A 57 9.67 -5.41 16.64
C LYS A 57 8.30 -5.58 16.01
N ILE A 58 8.16 -6.64 15.21
CA ILE A 58 6.91 -7.02 14.56
C ILE A 58 6.16 -7.98 15.47
N ASP A 59 4.85 -7.77 15.61
CA ASP A 59 3.92 -8.80 16.06
C ASP A 59 3.59 -9.70 14.87
N TRP A 60 4.27 -10.85 14.79
CA TRP A 60 4.15 -11.77 13.67
C TRP A 60 2.77 -12.40 13.57
N GLU A 61 2.15 -12.75 14.69
CA GLU A 61 0.85 -13.42 14.70
C GLU A 61 -0.22 -12.48 14.11
N THR A 62 -0.30 -11.26 14.63
CA THR A 62 -1.30 -10.29 14.15
C THR A 62 -1.01 -9.85 12.71
N THR A 63 0.27 -9.66 12.36
CA THR A 63 0.68 -9.31 10.97
C THR A 63 0.25 -10.37 9.97
N LEU A 64 0.50 -11.65 10.25
CA LEU A 64 0.16 -12.76 9.35
C LEU A 64 -1.34 -13.06 9.34
N LYS A 65 -2.02 -12.93 10.48
CA LYS A 65 -3.49 -13.02 10.55
C LYS A 65 -4.16 -12.03 9.59
N TYR A 66 -3.59 -10.83 9.44
CA TYR A 66 -4.09 -9.86 8.48
C TYR A 66 -3.87 -10.28 7.02
N ARG A 67 -2.77 -10.96 6.68
CA ARG A 67 -2.58 -11.54 5.33
C ARG A 67 -3.64 -12.60 5.04
N HIS A 68 -3.90 -13.50 6.00
CA HIS A 68 -4.99 -14.49 5.90
C HIS A 68 -6.35 -13.85 5.68
N TYR A 69 -6.62 -12.73 6.36
CA TYR A 69 -7.83 -11.95 6.12
C TYR A 69 -7.91 -11.43 4.68
N LEU A 70 -6.84 -10.82 4.15
CA LEU A 70 -6.82 -10.35 2.76
C LEU A 70 -7.03 -11.50 1.75
N TRP A 71 -6.37 -12.65 1.94
CA TRP A 71 -6.58 -13.83 1.09
C TRP A 71 -7.99 -14.40 1.21
N SER A 72 -8.61 -14.38 2.39
CA SER A 72 -10.00 -14.82 2.57
C SER A 72 -11.01 -13.98 1.79
N LEU A 73 -10.64 -12.74 1.46
CA LEU A 73 -11.41 -11.82 0.61
C LEU A 73 -11.06 -11.94 -0.88
N GLY A 74 -10.19 -12.87 -1.26
CA GLY A 74 -9.73 -13.07 -2.64
C GLY A 74 -8.62 -12.11 -3.10
N LEU A 75 -8.17 -11.18 -2.25
CA LEU A 75 -7.11 -10.24 -2.58
C LEU A 75 -5.73 -10.93 -2.54
N GLY A 76 -4.88 -10.63 -3.51
CA GLY A 76 -3.45 -10.92 -3.40
C GLY A 76 -2.77 -10.02 -2.38
N VAL A 77 -1.63 -10.46 -1.84
CA VAL A 77 -0.81 -9.66 -0.93
C VAL A 77 0.44 -9.18 -1.65
N ALA A 78 0.66 -7.86 -1.69
CA ALA A 78 1.94 -7.28 -2.06
C ALA A 78 2.77 -7.03 -0.80
N GLU A 79 3.73 -7.92 -0.56
CA GLU A 79 4.42 -8.07 0.72
C GLU A 79 5.69 -7.21 0.81
N ALA A 80 5.99 -6.72 2.02
CA ALA A 80 7.16 -5.90 2.31
C ALA A 80 7.36 -4.68 1.38
N MET A 81 6.23 -4.08 0.96
CA MET A 81 6.14 -2.88 0.13
C MET A 81 6.18 -1.59 0.97
N ASP A 82 6.05 -0.42 0.34
CA ASP A 82 6.02 0.88 1.02
C ASP A 82 4.96 0.97 2.13
N THR A 83 3.79 0.32 1.97
CA THR A 83 2.74 0.27 3.02
C THR A 83 3.16 -0.51 4.25
N ALA A 84 4.04 -1.51 4.12
CA ALA A 84 4.71 -2.20 5.21
C ALA A 84 5.85 -1.35 5.84
N GLN A 85 5.94 -0.06 5.49
CA GLN A 85 6.97 0.89 5.93
C GLN A 85 8.39 0.54 5.45
N ARG A 86 8.52 -0.16 4.31
CA ARG A 86 9.81 -0.52 3.72
C ARG A 86 10.65 0.72 3.41
N GLY A 87 11.89 0.76 3.92
CA GLY A 87 12.77 1.94 3.77
C GLY A 87 12.40 3.16 4.63
N MET A 88 11.33 3.06 5.44
CA MET A 88 10.86 4.10 6.37
C MET A 88 10.45 3.49 7.74
N GLY A 89 11.21 2.50 8.21
CA GLY A 89 11.01 1.83 9.49
C GLY A 89 11.27 0.32 9.39
N LEU A 90 10.76 -0.33 8.35
CA LEU A 90 11.05 -1.73 8.06
C LEU A 90 12.35 -1.83 7.24
N ASN A 91 13.41 -2.28 7.88
CA ASN A 91 14.70 -2.54 7.24
C ASN A 91 14.72 -3.89 6.50
N TRP A 92 15.75 -4.13 5.70
CA TRP A 92 15.88 -5.35 4.90
C TRP A 92 15.88 -6.63 5.74
N GLU A 93 16.54 -6.66 6.90
CA GLU A 93 16.57 -7.87 7.75
C GLU A 93 15.17 -8.27 8.24
N HIS A 94 14.36 -7.30 8.68
CA HIS A 94 12.98 -7.59 9.06
C HIS A 94 12.08 -7.88 7.85
N ALA A 95 12.32 -7.24 6.70
CA ALA A 95 11.59 -7.53 5.47
C ALA A 95 11.85 -8.94 4.93
N LYS A 96 13.09 -9.45 5.01
CA LYS A 96 13.42 -10.85 4.68
C LYS A 96 12.58 -11.82 5.50
N GLU A 97 12.51 -11.59 6.79
CA GLU A 97 11.76 -12.46 7.70
C GLU A 97 10.25 -12.36 7.43
N LEU A 98 9.73 -11.17 7.17
CA LEU A 98 8.33 -10.97 6.76
C LEU A 98 7.99 -11.70 5.46
N ILE A 99 8.84 -11.60 4.44
CA ILE A 99 8.68 -12.30 3.16
C ILE A 99 8.69 -13.82 3.40
N ARG A 100 9.70 -14.33 4.13
CA ARG A 100 9.85 -15.76 4.44
C ARG A 100 8.59 -16.34 5.10
N GLN A 101 8.05 -15.65 6.11
CA GLN A 101 6.86 -16.12 6.80
C GLN A 101 5.60 -15.98 5.93
N SER A 102 5.43 -14.85 5.25
CA SER A 102 4.22 -14.59 4.46
C SER A 102 4.11 -15.50 3.24
N VAL A 103 5.22 -15.83 2.56
CA VAL A 103 5.21 -16.80 1.46
C VAL A 103 4.86 -18.21 1.96
N LYS A 104 5.38 -18.60 3.13
CA LYS A 104 5.00 -19.87 3.76
C LYS A 104 3.50 -19.93 4.06
N GLU A 105 2.95 -18.86 4.64
CA GLU A 105 1.52 -18.77 4.95
C GLU A 105 0.66 -18.75 3.67
N ALA A 106 1.07 -18.00 2.65
CA ALA A 106 0.40 -17.95 1.34
C ALA A 106 0.27 -19.36 0.73
N ASN A 107 1.37 -20.13 0.72
CA ASN A 107 1.36 -21.51 0.23
C ASN A 107 0.42 -22.42 1.01
N SER A 108 0.20 -22.18 2.30
CA SER A 108 -0.69 -23.00 3.13
C SER A 108 -2.18 -22.85 2.78
N VAL A 109 -2.55 -21.72 2.17
CA VAL A 109 -3.94 -21.39 1.79
C VAL A 109 -4.12 -21.16 0.29
N ASN A 110 -3.09 -21.45 -0.53
CA ASN A 110 -3.02 -21.09 -1.95
C ASN A 110 -3.28 -19.60 -2.21
N GLY A 111 -2.85 -18.75 -1.28
CA GLY A 111 -2.95 -17.29 -1.37
C GLY A 111 -1.99 -16.72 -2.41
N TRP A 112 -2.42 -15.67 -3.11
CA TRP A 112 -1.56 -14.96 -4.05
C TRP A 112 -0.64 -13.99 -3.31
N ILE A 113 0.64 -14.02 -3.65
CA ILE A 113 1.65 -13.16 -3.04
C ILE A 113 2.69 -12.70 -4.08
N ALA A 114 3.11 -11.45 -3.97
CA ALA A 114 4.29 -10.92 -4.63
C ALA A 114 5.07 -10.05 -3.63
N CYS A 115 6.39 -10.06 -3.67
CA CYS A 115 7.25 -9.57 -2.60
C CYS A 115 8.19 -8.48 -3.13
N GLY A 116 8.28 -7.37 -2.39
CA GLY A 116 9.18 -6.26 -2.72
C GLY A 116 10.66 -6.64 -2.61
N ALA A 117 11.39 -6.54 -3.72
CA ALA A 117 12.84 -6.63 -3.80
C ALA A 117 13.40 -5.30 -4.32
N GLY A 118 14.37 -4.73 -3.61
CA GLY A 118 14.96 -3.44 -3.92
C GLY A 118 16.44 -3.38 -3.52
N THR A 119 16.88 -2.22 -3.03
CA THR A 119 18.26 -2.01 -2.59
C THR A 119 18.34 -1.28 -1.25
N ASP A 120 17.32 -1.42 -0.40
CA ASP A 120 17.18 -0.63 0.84
C ASP A 120 18.23 -0.94 1.92
N HIS A 121 18.99 -2.04 1.79
CA HIS A 121 20.17 -2.31 2.62
C HIS A 121 21.44 -1.56 2.15
N LEU A 122 21.44 -1.01 0.94
CA LEU A 122 22.57 -0.29 0.35
C LEU A 122 22.37 1.22 0.53
N LEU A 123 23.12 1.82 1.45
CA LEU A 123 23.06 3.25 1.70
C LEU A 123 23.79 4.05 0.61
N PRO A 124 23.22 5.16 0.09
CA PRO A 124 23.93 6.04 -0.84
C PRO A 124 25.24 6.60 -0.27
N HIS A 125 26.30 6.63 -1.07
CA HIS A 125 27.59 7.26 -0.72
C HIS A 125 28.28 7.88 -1.95
N PRO A 126 29.24 8.82 -1.77
CA PRO A 126 29.75 9.68 -2.86
C PRO A 126 30.42 8.99 -4.07
N ASN A 127 30.76 7.71 -3.96
CA ASN A 127 31.42 6.92 -5.01
C ASN A 127 30.68 5.60 -5.29
N LEU A 128 29.40 5.55 -4.96
CA LEU A 128 28.56 4.38 -5.17
C LEU A 128 28.52 4.04 -6.67
N LYS A 129 28.78 2.78 -7.00
CA LYS A 129 28.82 2.30 -8.39
C LYS A 129 27.55 1.55 -8.77
N LEU A 130 27.25 1.53 -10.07
CA LEU A 130 26.11 0.77 -10.60
C LEU A 130 26.23 -0.73 -10.28
N GLU A 131 27.44 -1.29 -10.28
CA GLU A 131 27.67 -2.70 -9.93
C GLU A 131 27.37 -3.02 -8.45
N GLU A 132 27.39 -2.02 -7.57
CA GLU A 132 26.95 -2.19 -6.17
C GLU A 132 25.42 -2.24 -6.10
N VAL A 133 24.73 -1.41 -6.89
CA VAL A 133 23.27 -1.42 -7.01
C VAL A 133 22.78 -2.73 -7.62
N GLU A 134 23.40 -3.19 -8.71
CA GLU A 134 23.07 -4.47 -9.37
C GLU A 134 23.23 -5.64 -8.39
N ARG A 135 24.31 -5.68 -7.60
CA ARG A 135 24.53 -6.71 -6.57
C ARG A 135 23.49 -6.63 -5.44
N ALA A 136 23.11 -5.43 -5.01
CA ALA A 136 22.09 -5.25 -3.99
C ALA A 136 20.71 -5.77 -4.46
N TYR A 137 20.33 -5.49 -5.72
CA TYR A 137 19.13 -6.07 -6.30
C TYR A 137 19.20 -7.60 -6.38
N ALA A 138 20.33 -8.14 -6.87
CA ALA A 138 20.52 -9.58 -7.00
C ALA A 138 20.36 -10.30 -5.65
N GLU A 139 20.94 -9.76 -4.57
CA GLU A 139 20.78 -10.32 -3.21
C GLU A 139 19.30 -10.44 -2.80
N GLN A 140 18.51 -9.37 -3.01
CA GLN A 140 17.11 -9.37 -2.61
C GLN A 140 16.25 -10.26 -3.50
N CYS A 141 16.49 -10.23 -4.82
CA CYS A 141 15.77 -11.05 -5.79
C CYS A 141 16.02 -12.54 -5.52
N GLU A 142 17.29 -12.95 -5.37
CA GLU A 142 17.66 -14.33 -5.07
C GLU A 142 17.00 -14.80 -3.76
N PHE A 143 16.98 -13.95 -2.73
CA PHE A 143 16.31 -14.30 -1.47
C PHE A 143 14.80 -14.54 -1.67
N VAL A 144 14.11 -13.64 -2.39
CA VAL A 144 12.67 -13.75 -2.66
C VAL A 144 12.36 -15.02 -3.44
N GLU A 145 13.11 -15.30 -4.51
CA GLU A 145 12.95 -16.50 -5.35
C GLU A 145 13.21 -17.78 -4.56
N LYS A 146 14.23 -17.78 -3.68
CA LYS A 146 14.52 -18.91 -2.81
C LYS A 146 13.37 -19.25 -1.85
N GLN A 147 12.54 -18.27 -1.47
CA GLN A 147 11.33 -18.53 -0.70
C GLN A 147 10.15 -19.01 -1.57
N GLY A 148 10.26 -18.90 -2.89
CA GLY A 148 9.18 -19.16 -3.84
C GLY A 148 8.24 -17.97 -4.05
N GLY A 149 8.66 -16.75 -3.68
CA GLY A 149 7.88 -15.54 -3.90
C GLY A 149 8.07 -14.98 -5.31
N ARG A 150 7.00 -14.39 -5.88
CA ARG A 150 7.10 -13.56 -7.08
C ARG A 150 7.70 -12.20 -6.74
N ILE A 151 8.55 -11.62 -7.58
CA ILE A 151 9.20 -10.33 -7.32
C ILE A 151 8.33 -9.14 -7.74
N ILE A 152 8.21 -8.16 -6.85
CA ILE A 152 7.93 -6.77 -7.19
C ILE A 152 9.26 -6.01 -7.13
N LEU A 153 9.78 -5.59 -8.28
CA LEU A 153 11.07 -4.91 -8.39
C LEU A 153 10.90 -3.44 -8.02
N MET A 154 11.27 -3.10 -6.79
CA MET A 154 11.11 -1.77 -6.19
C MET A 154 12.14 -0.79 -6.72
N ALA A 155 11.75 0.48 -6.89
CA ALA A 155 12.69 1.56 -7.11
C ALA A 155 13.79 1.65 -6.03
N SER A 156 14.99 2.07 -6.44
CA SER A 156 16.21 2.07 -5.65
C SER A 156 16.70 3.48 -5.32
N ARG A 157 16.73 3.84 -4.03
CA ARG A 157 17.37 5.08 -3.56
C ARG A 157 18.85 5.16 -3.93
N ALA A 158 19.54 4.02 -3.92
CA ALA A 158 20.95 3.92 -4.29
C ALA A 158 21.15 4.27 -5.78
N LEU A 159 20.30 3.72 -6.66
CA LEU A 159 20.32 4.02 -8.09
C LEU A 159 19.99 5.50 -8.36
N ALA A 160 18.94 6.02 -7.72
CA ALA A 160 18.56 7.42 -7.85
C ALA A 160 19.70 8.38 -7.47
N ALA A 161 20.55 7.99 -6.50
CA ALA A 161 21.66 8.79 -6.03
C ALA A 161 22.94 8.69 -6.90
N CYS A 162 23.15 7.60 -7.64
CA CYS A 162 24.41 7.37 -8.37
C CYS A 162 24.28 7.34 -9.90
N ALA A 163 23.08 7.15 -10.45
CA ALA A 163 22.84 7.24 -11.89
C ALA A 163 23.11 8.66 -12.39
N LYS A 164 23.79 8.77 -13.53
CA LYS A 164 24.16 10.05 -14.17
C LYS A 164 23.37 10.29 -15.44
N THR A 165 22.93 9.23 -16.11
CA THR A 165 22.15 9.31 -17.34
C THR A 165 21.00 8.28 -17.33
N PRO A 166 19.98 8.44 -18.19
CA PRO A 166 18.93 7.43 -18.35
C PRO A 166 19.47 6.04 -18.72
N GLU A 167 20.54 5.96 -19.51
CA GLU A 167 21.17 4.71 -19.92
C GLU A 167 21.73 3.91 -18.72
N ASP A 168 22.04 4.58 -17.60
CA ASP A 168 22.42 3.88 -16.36
C ASP A 168 21.24 3.10 -15.78
N TYR A 169 20.01 3.64 -15.86
CA TYR A 169 18.80 2.92 -15.46
C TYR A 169 18.54 1.75 -16.41
N GLU A 170 18.60 1.99 -17.72
CA GLU A 170 18.43 0.91 -18.72
C GLU A 170 19.41 -0.24 -18.49
N ARG A 171 20.69 0.09 -18.25
CA ARG A 171 21.73 -0.88 -17.92
C ARG A 171 21.36 -1.70 -16.67
N VAL A 172 21.09 -1.03 -15.55
CA VAL A 172 20.85 -1.71 -14.28
C VAL A 172 19.61 -2.60 -14.36
N TYR A 173 18.50 -2.08 -14.90
CA TYR A 173 17.28 -2.86 -15.04
C TYR A 173 17.46 -4.04 -16.01
N ARG A 174 18.13 -3.86 -17.17
CA ARG A 174 18.44 -4.97 -18.08
C ARG A 174 19.26 -6.07 -17.39
N ASN A 175 20.29 -5.69 -16.64
CA ASN A 175 21.15 -6.65 -15.95
C ASN A 175 20.37 -7.41 -14.87
N VAL A 176 19.57 -6.73 -14.06
CA VAL A 176 18.76 -7.36 -13.01
C VAL A 176 17.67 -8.26 -13.60
N LEU A 177 16.95 -7.80 -14.64
CA LEU A 177 15.88 -8.55 -15.29
C LEU A 177 16.37 -9.80 -16.04
N ASN A 178 17.62 -9.81 -16.51
CA ASN A 178 18.22 -11.00 -17.12
C ASN A 178 18.43 -12.14 -16.12
N GLU A 179 18.65 -11.81 -14.84
CA GLU A 179 18.97 -12.79 -13.79
C GLU A 179 17.72 -13.36 -13.10
N VAL A 180 16.58 -12.66 -13.12
CA VAL A 180 15.34 -13.17 -12.50
C VAL A 180 14.79 -14.38 -13.27
N SER A 181 14.30 -15.36 -12.52
CA SER A 181 13.77 -16.62 -13.04
C SER A 181 12.37 -16.51 -13.64
N GLU A 182 11.54 -15.62 -13.10
CA GLU A 182 10.13 -15.43 -13.48
C GLU A 182 9.80 -13.95 -13.77
N PRO A 183 8.76 -13.65 -14.58
CA PRO A 183 8.37 -12.27 -14.86
C PRO A 183 8.00 -11.49 -13.59
N VAL A 184 8.61 -10.32 -13.43
CA VAL A 184 8.48 -9.43 -12.26
C VAL A 184 7.40 -8.37 -12.46
N ILE A 185 6.96 -7.74 -11.38
CA ILE A 185 6.19 -6.50 -11.43
C ILE A 185 7.14 -5.34 -11.16
N LEU A 186 7.35 -4.44 -12.13
CA LEU A 186 8.12 -3.22 -11.91
C LEU A 186 7.35 -2.27 -10.97
N HIS A 187 8.04 -1.48 -10.16
CA HIS A 187 7.42 -0.49 -9.29
C HIS A 187 8.08 0.88 -9.43
N TRP A 188 7.35 1.81 -10.06
CA TRP A 188 7.71 3.22 -10.12
C TRP A 188 7.03 3.97 -8.98
N LEU A 189 7.80 4.29 -7.93
CA LEU A 189 7.35 5.05 -6.77
C LEU A 189 7.70 6.53 -6.94
N GLY A 190 6.70 7.41 -6.86
CA GLY A 190 6.89 8.86 -6.95
C GLY A 190 7.51 9.47 -5.69
N ASP A 191 8.10 10.66 -5.85
CA ASP A 191 8.87 11.36 -4.81
C ASP A 191 8.01 11.93 -3.66
N MET A 192 6.68 12.03 -3.84
CA MET A 192 5.73 12.33 -2.76
C MET A 192 5.63 11.22 -1.72
N PHE A 193 5.92 9.97 -2.11
CA PHE A 193 6.00 8.81 -1.22
C PHE A 193 7.41 8.64 -0.65
N ASP A 194 8.43 8.90 -1.47
CA ASP A 194 9.83 8.82 -1.08
C ASP A 194 10.68 9.91 -1.75
N PRO A 195 10.98 11.01 -1.04
CA PRO A 195 11.74 12.12 -1.62
C PRO A 195 13.14 11.74 -2.14
N ALA A 196 13.72 10.62 -1.68
CA ALA A 196 15.02 10.14 -2.17
C ALA A 196 14.94 9.49 -3.56
N LEU A 197 13.74 9.32 -4.12
CA LEU A 197 13.51 8.82 -5.48
C LEU A 197 13.19 9.94 -6.48
N LYS A 198 13.42 11.20 -6.12
CA LYS A 198 13.24 12.33 -7.04
C LYS A 198 14.03 12.10 -8.34
N ALA A 199 13.38 12.40 -9.47
CA ALA A 199 13.94 12.24 -10.81
C ALA A 199 14.33 10.79 -11.18
N TYR A 200 13.62 9.80 -10.62
CA TYR A 200 13.76 8.41 -11.01
C TYR A 200 13.60 8.25 -12.53
N TRP A 201 14.39 7.36 -13.14
CA TRP A 201 14.58 7.21 -14.59
C TRP A 201 15.40 8.32 -15.27
N GLY A 202 16.03 9.22 -14.51
CA GLY A 202 17.05 10.15 -15.01
C GLY A 202 16.51 11.53 -15.44
N HIS A 203 15.21 11.76 -15.29
CA HIS A 203 14.56 13.03 -15.66
C HIS A 203 13.66 13.56 -14.53
N GLU A 204 13.66 14.88 -14.31
CA GLU A 204 12.64 15.54 -13.48
C GLU A 204 11.29 15.64 -14.22
N ASP A 205 11.34 15.73 -15.56
CA ASP A 205 10.16 15.67 -16.41
C ASP A 205 9.65 14.23 -16.46
N VAL A 206 8.42 14.03 -15.98
CA VAL A 206 7.82 12.70 -15.83
C VAL A 206 7.54 12.06 -17.19
N ASP A 207 7.27 12.84 -18.24
CA ASP A 207 6.95 12.29 -19.55
C ASP A 207 8.24 11.75 -20.19
N GLN A 208 9.37 12.44 -20.02
CA GLN A 208 10.70 11.93 -20.41
C GLN A 208 11.11 10.70 -19.58
N ALA A 209 10.87 10.70 -18.27
CA ALA A 209 11.12 9.54 -17.41
C ALA A 209 10.28 8.32 -17.83
N MET A 210 9.04 8.56 -18.27
CA MET A 210 8.15 7.52 -18.77
C MET A 210 8.65 6.89 -20.07
N ASP A 211 9.25 7.67 -20.98
CA ASP A 211 9.87 7.14 -22.20
C ASP A 211 10.98 6.14 -21.88
N VAL A 212 11.84 6.45 -20.91
CA VAL A 212 12.92 5.56 -20.43
C VAL A 212 12.34 4.30 -19.79
N CYS A 213 11.33 4.43 -18.93
CA CYS A 213 10.67 3.30 -18.31
C CYS A 213 10.01 2.37 -19.34
N LEU A 214 9.32 2.95 -20.34
CA LEU A 214 8.73 2.19 -21.45
C LEU A 214 9.79 1.50 -22.32
N GLN A 215 10.94 2.12 -22.52
CA GLN A 215 12.07 1.50 -23.24
C GLN A 215 12.57 0.26 -22.49
N VAL A 216 12.81 0.37 -21.17
CA VAL A 216 13.17 -0.76 -20.31
C VAL A 216 12.13 -1.88 -20.41
N ILE A 217 10.85 -1.53 -20.38
CA ILE A 217 9.76 -2.53 -20.50
C ILE A 217 9.81 -3.25 -21.85
N LYS A 218 9.94 -2.52 -22.95
CA LYS A 218 9.96 -3.09 -24.31
C LYS A 218 11.17 -3.98 -24.56
N GLU A 219 12.35 -3.60 -24.06
CA GLU A 219 13.57 -4.40 -24.20
C GLU A 219 13.55 -5.70 -23.38
N ASN A 220 12.74 -5.76 -22.33
CA ASN A 220 12.72 -6.85 -21.36
C ASN A 220 11.30 -7.45 -21.19
N GLU A 221 10.46 -7.36 -22.22
CA GLU A 221 9.02 -7.70 -22.17
C GLU A 221 8.77 -9.09 -21.57
N SER A 222 9.56 -10.09 -21.96
CA SER A 222 9.41 -11.47 -21.47
C SER A 222 9.74 -11.67 -19.99
N LYS A 223 10.38 -10.68 -19.35
CA LYS A 223 10.76 -10.67 -17.93
C LYS A 223 9.84 -9.79 -17.08
N ILE A 224 8.81 -9.18 -17.66
CA ILE A 224 7.94 -8.23 -16.97
C ILE A 224 6.48 -8.67 -17.09
N ASP A 225 5.87 -8.99 -15.95
CA ASP A 225 4.43 -9.25 -15.86
C ASP A 225 3.60 -7.98 -15.99
N GLY A 226 4.13 -6.89 -15.44
CA GLY A 226 3.46 -5.60 -15.37
C GLY A 226 4.28 -4.54 -14.67
N ILE A 227 3.70 -3.35 -14.57
CA ILE A 227 4.26 -2.22 -13.83
C ILE A 227 3.20 -1.61 -12.93
N LYS A 228 3.59 -1.34 -11.68
CA LYS A 228 2.88 -0.45 -10.77
C LYS A 228 3.42 0.97 -10.89
N ILE A 229 2.54 1.93 -11.14
CA ILE A 229 2.86 3.36 -11.12
C ILE A 229 2.21 4.07 -9.93
N SER A 230 3.01 4.74 -9.09
CA SER A 230 2.55 5.45 -7.89
C SER A 230 2.86 6.94 -7.98
N LEU A 231 2.28 7.61 -8.98
CA LEU A 231 2.48 9.04 -9.25
C LEU A 231 1.28 9.93 -8.87
N LEU A 232 0.14 9.32 -8.52
CA LEU A 232 -1.12 10.01 -8.21
C LEU A 232 -1.60 10.93 -9.35
N ASP A 233 -1.42 10.47 -10.59
CA ASP A 233 -1.74 11.16 -11.83
C ASP A 233 -2.41 10.18 -12.80
N ASP A 234 -3.74 10.21 -12.81
CA ASP A 234 -4.60 9.33 -13.60
C ASP A 234 -4.35 9.45 -15.10
N LYS A 235 -4.13 10.68 -15.59
CA LYS A 235 -3.87 10.95 -17.01
C LYS A 235 -2.58 10.30 -17.48
N ARG A 236 -1.52 10.35 -16.65
CA ARG A 236 -0.25 9.69 -16.97
C ARG A 236 -0.35 8.18 -16.92
N GLU A 237 -1.10 7.62 -15.96
CA GLU A 237 -1.36 6.18 -15.94
C GLU A 237 -2.12 5.74 -17.20
N ILE A 238 -3.18 6.46 -17.59
CA ILE A 238 -3.97 6.19 -18.80
C ILE A 238 -3.10 6.28 -20.07
N LEU A 239 -2.22 7.29 -20.15
CA LEU A 239 -1.28 7.42 -21.25
C LEU A 239 -0.33 6.20 -21.29
N MET A 240 0.30 5.88 -20.16
CA MET A 240 1.27 4.79 -20.08
C MET A 240 0.65 3.44 -20.39
N ARG A 241 -0.54 3.11 -19.85
CA ARG A 241 -1.18 1.80 -20.09
C ARG A 241 -1.51 1.54 -21.55
N ARG A 242 -1.72 2.60 -22.35
CA ARG A 242 -1.96 2.50 -23.81
C ARG A 242 -0.67 2.33 -24.62
N LEU A 243 0.49 2.54 -24.00
CA LEU A 243 1.82 2.42 -24.62
C LEU A 243 2.56 1.13 -24.20
N LEU A 244 2.01 0.38 -23.24
CA LEU A 244 2.55 -0.90 -22.81
C LEU A 244 2.40 -1.96 -23.92
N PRO A 245 3.34 -2.91 -24.04
CA PRO A 245 3.08 -4.13 -24.80
C PRO A 245 1.85 -4.88 -24.25
N ASP A 246 1.09 -5.54 -25.12
CA ASP A 246 -0.16 -6.24 -24.74
C ASP A 246 0.04 -7.29 -23.63
N SER A 247 1.25 -7.86 -23.51
CA SER A 247 1.60 -8.85 -22.50
C SER A 247 1.87 -8.26 -21.11
N VAL A 248 2.14 -6.95 -21.03
CA VAL A 248 2.56 -6.24 -19.82
C VAL A 248 1.38 -5.50 -19.19
N LYS A 249 1.08 -5.87 -17.95
CA LYS A 249 -0.06 -5.33 -17.20
C LYS A 249 0.22 -3.96 -16.61
N MET A 250 -0.74 -3.04 -16.69
CA MET A 250 -0.74 -1.87 -15.81
C MET A 250 -1.37 -2.23 -14.47
N TYR A 251 -0.65 -2.04 -13.37
CA TYR A 251 -1.19 -2.08 -12.01
C TYR A 251 -1.33 -0.64 -11.50
N THR A 252 -2.54 -0.18 -11.23
CA THR A 252 -2.70 1.14 -10.62
C THR A 252 -2.10 1.13 -9.21
N GLY A 253 -1.25 2.12 -8.96
CA GLY A 253 -0.80 2.54 -7.64
C GLY A 253 -1.36 3.90 -7.25
N ASP A 254 -2.41 4.36 -7.95
CA ASP A 254 -3.05 5.63 -7.71
C ASP A 254 -4.20 5.50 -6.70
N ASP A 255 -3.86 5.72 -5.42
CA ASP A 255 -4.84 5.69 -4.33
C ASP A 255 -5.83 6.89 -4.36
N PHE A 256 -5.74 7.83 -5.32
CA PHE A 256 -6.67 8.95 -5.50
C PHE A 256 -7.76 8.67 -6.54
N ASN A 257 -7.46 7.83 -7.53
CA ASN A 257 -8.26 7.67 -8.76
C ASN A 257 -8.53 6.21 -9.13
N TYR A 258 -8.18 5.26 -8.26
CA TYR A 258 -8.31 3.82 -8.49
C TYR A 258 -9.65 3.32 -9.05
N PRO A 259 -10.85 3.84 -8.71
CA PRO A 259 -12.09 3.25 -9.22
C PRO A 259 -12.19 3.36 -10.74
N ASP A 260 -11.94 4.55 -11.30
CA ASP A 260 -12.03 4.76 -12.74
C ASP A 260 -10.89 4.06 -13.49
N LEU A 261 -9.70 4.01 -12.90
CA LEU A 261 -8.54 3.33 -13.49
C LEU A 261 -8.76 1.82 -13.58
N ILE A 262 -9.31 1.22 -12.53
CA ILE A 262 -9.64 -0.22 -12.48
C ILE A 262 -10.82 -0.54 -13.38
N LYS A 263 -11.90 0.26 -13.36
CA LYS A 263 -13.04 0.11 -14.27
C LYS A 263 -12.59 0.14 -15.73
N GLY A 264 -11.71 1.09 -16.06
CA GLY A 264 -11.15 1.27 -17.39
C GLY A 264 -11.98 2.19 -18.28
N ASP A 265 -11.52 2.32 -19.51
CA ASP A 265 -12.17 3.06 -20.60
C ASP A 265 -12.32 2.16 -21.83
N GLU A 266 -12.76 2.73 -22.96
CA GLU A 266 -12.96 2.00 -24.22
C GLU A 266 -11.69 1.34 -24.79
N GLN A 267 -10.49 1.77 -24.35
CA GLN A 267 -9.21 1.25 -24.84
C GLN A 267 -8.59 0.23 -23.90
N GLY A 268 -8.91 0.27 -22.60
CA GLY A 268 -8.39 -0.70 -21.64
C GLY A 268 -8.59 -0.30 -20.19
N TYR A 269 -8.02 -1.10 -19.31
CA TYR A 269 -8.14 -0.96 -17.85
C TYR A 269 -6.81 -1.19 -17.16
N SER A 270 -6.74 -0.82 -15.89
CA SER A 270 -5.63 -1.17 -15.00
C SER A 270 -6.05 -2.31 -14.07
N HIS A 271 -5.12 -3.22 -13.79
CA HIS A 271 -5.14 -4.08 -12.61
C HIS A 271 -4.82 -3.25 -11.36
N ALA A 272 -4.79 -3.84 -10.17
CA ALA A 272 -4.60 -3.08 -8.92
C ALA A 272 -3.46 -3.62 -8.05
N LEU A 273 -2.64 -2.72 -7.54
CA LEU A 273 -1.68 -2.97 -6.45
C LEU A 273 -1.66 -1.73 -5.55
N LEU A 274 -2.60 -1.65 -4.61
CA LEU A 274 -2.92 -0.41 -3.91
C LEU A 274 -2.66 -0.50 -2.40
N GLY A 275 -2.27 0.62 -1.79
CA GLY A 275 -2.17 0.73 -0.34
C GLY A 275 -3.55 0.92 0.30
N ILE A 276 -4.46 1.66 -0.37
CA ILE A 276 -5.81 1.85 0.15
C ILE A 276 -6.58 0.54 0.27
N PHE A 277 -6.32 -0.45 -0.60
CA PHE A 277 -6.95 -1.77 -0.56
C PHE A 277 -6.60 -2.59 0.70
N ASP A 278 -5.61 -2.16 1.48
CA ASP A 278 -5.44 -2.62 2.85
C ASP A 278 -6.59 -2.09 3.72
N ALA A 279 -6.72 -0.77 3.82
CA ALA A 279 -7.70 -0.12 4.69
C ALA A 279 -9.18 -0.35 4.29
N ILE A 280 -9.44 -0.65 3.01
CA ILE A 280 -10.80 -0.82 2.46
C ILE A 280 -11.07 -2.24 1.94
N ALA A 281 -10.31 -3.24 2.37
CA ALA A 281 -10.31 -4.60 1.80
C ALA A 281 -11.72 -5.19 1.52
N PRO A 282 -12.71 -5.09 2.44
CA PRO A 282 -14.08 -5.56 2.17
C PRO A 282 -14.77 -4.86 0.98
N ALA A 283 -14.63 -3.53 0.91
CA ALA A 283 -15.21 -2.74 -0.18
C ALA A 283 -14.51 -3.04 -1.50
N ALA A 284 -13.17 -3.17 -1.50
CA ALA A 284 -12.41 -3.56 -2.68
C ALA A 284 -12.87 -4.92 -3.22
N ALA A 285 -12.95 -5.95 -2.36
CA ALA A 285 -13.38 -7.29 -2.76
C ALA A 285 -14.82 -7.31 -3.28
N SER A 286 -15.76 -6.66 -2.56
CA SER A 286 -17.16 -6.56 -2.98
C SER A 286 -17.31 -5.86 -4.34
N ALA A 287 -16.56 -4.77 -4.56
CA ALA A 287 -16.55 -4.07 -5.83
C ALA A 287 -16.00 -4.94 -6.97
N MET A 288 -14.92 -5.69 -6.75
CA MET A 288 -14.38 -6.58 -7.80
C MET A 288 -15.39 -7.66 -8.21
N HIS A 289 -16.16 -8.19 -7.25
CA HIS A 289 -17.25 -9.12 -7.59
C HIS A 289 -18.40 -8.46 -8.34
N ALA A 290 -18.75 -7.21 -8.01
CA ALA A 290 -19.72 -6.45 -8.80
C ALA A 290 -19.23 -6.23 -10.24
N LEU A 291 -17.94 -5.93 -10.42
CA LEU A 291 -17.30 -5.80 -11.73
C LEU A 291 -17.33 -7.12 -12.52
N ASP A 292 -16.99 -8.25 -11.87
CA ASP A 292 -17.07 -9.59 -12.47
C ASP A 292 -18.49 -9.99 -12.89
N ALA A 293 -19.50 -9.48 -12.18
CA ALA A 293 -20.91 -9.66 -12.50
C ALA A 293 -21.43 -8.65 -13.55
N ASN A 294 -20.55 -7.80 -14.10
CA ASN A 294 -20.89 -6.70 -15.00
C ASN A 294 -21.93 -5.72 -14.40
N ASN A 295 -21.96 -5.59 -13.07
CA ASN A 295 -22.80 -4.66 -12.33
C ASN A 295 -22.01 -3.38 -12.01
N ILE A 296 -21.86 -2.52 -13.02
CA ILE A 296 -21.09 -1.27 -12.92
C ILE A 296 -21.70 -0.29 -11.93
N GLU A 297 -23.04 -0.23 -11.83
CA GLU A 297 -23.72 0.64 -10.87
C GLU A 297 -23.35 0.29 -9.43
N GLN A 298 -23.34 -1.00 -9.08
CA GLN A 298 -22.92 -1.45 -7.75
C GLN A 298 -21.42 -1.26 -7.52
N TYR A 299 -20.59 -1.48 -8.53
CA TYR A 299 -19.14 -1.20 -8.46
C TYR A 299 -18.89 0.27 -8.10
N ASP A 300 -19.52 1.19 -8.83
CA ASP A 300 -19.37 2.63 -8.62
C ASP A 300 -19.93 3.04 -7.24
N ALA A 301 -21.13 2.55 -6.88
CA ALA A 301 -21.75 2.86 -5.59
C ALA A 301 -20.91 2.42 -4.37
N ILE A 302 -20.09 1.36 -4.51
CA ILE A 302 -19.18 0.89 -3.47
C ILE A 302 -17.92 1.77 -3.42
N LEU A 303 -17.20 1.90 -4.54
CA LEU A 303 -15.87 2.53 -4.51
C LEU A 303 -15.90 4.06 -4.50
N GLU A 304 -16.92 4.71 -5.09
CA GLU A 304 -17.01 6.17 -5.04
C GLU A 304 -17.06 6.70 -3.60
N LYS A 305 -17.73 5.96 -2.71
CA LYS A 305 -17.82 6.29 -1.29
C LYS A 305 -16.49 6.18 -0.55
N THR A 306 -15.56 5.36 -1.05
CA THR A 306 -14.24 5.17 -0.41
C THR A 306 -13.20 6.20 -0.88
N VAL A 307 -13.45 6.91 -1.98
CA VAL A 307 -12.51 7.90 -2.54
C VAL A 307 -12.21 9.06 -1.58
N PRO A 308 -13.19 9.71 -0.92
CA PRO A 308 -12.89 10.79 0.04
C PRO A 308 -11.97 10.34 1.17
N LEU A 309 -12.25 9.17 1.77
CA LEU A 309 -11.39 8.57 2.79
C LEU A 309 -9.98 8.32 2.26
N SER A 310 -9.86 7.74 1.07
CA SER A 310 -8.55 7.44 0.47
C SER A 310 -7.73 8.71 0.26
N ARG A 311 -8.31 9.72 -0.39
CA ARG A 311 -7.64 11.01 -0.62
C ARG A 311 -7.21 11.67 0.68
N HIS A 312 -8.00 11.54 1.74
CA HIS A 312 -7.67 12.02 3.08
C HIS A 312 -6.53 11.24 3.74
N ILE A 313 -6.52 9.90 3.64
CA ILE A 313 -5.42 9.06 4.15
C ILE A 313 -4.11 9.42 3.43
N PHE A 314 -4.15 9.60 2.12
CA PHE A 314 -2.99 9.87 1.27
C PHE A 314 -2.68 11.37 1.07
N GLN A 315 -3.35 12.26 1.81
CA GLN A 315 -3.10 13.70 1.71
C GLN A 315 -1.67 14.08 2.12
N LYS A 316 -1.19 15.24 1.68
CA LYS A 316 0.15 15.73 2.04
C LYS A 316 0.32 15.87 3.57
N PRO A 317 1.49 15.51 4.14
CA PRO A 317 2.59 14.78 3.50
C PRO A 317 2.20 13.33 3.18
N THR A 318 2.29 12.94 1.90
CA THR A 318 1.72 11.67 1.42
C THR A 318 2.41 10.46 2.02
N TYR A 319 3.73 10.50 2.22
CA TYR A 319 4.48 9.41 2.86
C TYR A 319 3.94 8.98 4.24
N ALA A 320 3.13 9.80 4.93
CA ALA A 320 2.49 9.49 6.22
C ALA A 320 1.14 8.75 6.09
N TYR A 321 0.75 8.31 4.88
CA TYR A 321 -0.53 7.59 4.67
C TYR A 321 -0.62 6.28 5.46
N LYS A 322 0.52 5.63 5.72
CA LYS A 322 0.60 4.37 6.48
C LYS A 322 -0.06 4.50 7.85
N THR A 323 0.03 5.68 8.48
CA THR A 323 -0.64 5.99 9.75
C THR A 323 -2.15 5.88 9.63
N GLY A 324 -2.75 6.38 8.55
CA GLY A 324 -4.18 6.26 8.31
C GLY A 324 -4.61 4.81 8.01
N VAL A 325 -3.79 4.05 7.27
CA VAL A 325 -4.04 2.62 7.01
C VAL A 325 -4.04 1.81 8.30
N VAL A 326 -2.99 1.93 9.12
CA VAL A 326 -2.92 1.23 10.41
C VAL A 326 -3.98 1.73 11.38
N PHE A 327 -4.38 3.01 11.30
CA PHE A 327 -5.48 3.52 12.09
C PHE A 327 -6.81 2.86 11.71
N MET A 328 -7.08 2.63 10.42
CA MET A 328 -8.24 1.85 9.98
C MET A 328 -8.18 0.41 10.52
N ALA A 329 -7.02 -0.26 10.43
CA ALA A 329 -6.83 -1.59 11.02
C ALA A 329 -7.11 -1.61 12.54
N TYR A 330 -6.69 -0.56 13.25
CA TYR A 330 -7.01 -0.35 14.66
C TYR A 330 -8.49 -0.09 14.87
N LEU A 331 -9.18 0.78 14.13
CA LEU A 331 -10.62 0.99 14.35
C LEU A 331 -11.43 -0.30 14.13
N ASN A 332 -11.01 -1.12 13.17
CA ASN A 332 -11.71 -2.30 12.70
C ASN A 332 -11.34 -3.63 13.42
N GLY A 333 -10.58 -3.59 14.51
CA GLY A 333 -10.32 -4.80 15.28
C GLY A 333 -9.15 -5.66 14.79
N HIS A 334 -8.47 -5.30 13.70
CA HIS A 334 -7.39 -6.11 13.13
C HIS A 334 -6.10 -6.10 13.97
N GLN A 335 -5.89 -5.06 14.77
CA GLN A 335 -4.86 -5.02 15.83
C GLN A 335 -5.42 -4.37 17.10
N SER A 336 -4.91 -4.70 18.29
CA SER A 336 -5.49 -4.28 19.57
C SER A 336 -4.99 -2.92 20.10
N HIS A 337 -4.00 -2.32 19.43
CA HIS A 337 -3.36 -1.05 19.82
C HIS A 337 -3.11 -0.18 18.59
N PHE A 338 -2.83 1.10 18.79
CA PHE A 338 -2.38 2.01 17.72
C PHE A 338 -0.90 2.36 17.95
N ARG A 339 -0.02 1.41 17.62
CA ARG A 339 1.44 1.54 17.63
C ARG A 339 1.97 1.05 16.30
N MET A 340 2.98 1.73 15.77
CA MET A 340 3.55 1.43 14.46
C MET A 340 5.07 1.27 14.55
N ILE A 341 5.65 0.62 13.55
CA ILE A 341 7.10 0.63 13.38
C ILE A 341 7.56 2.08 13.19
N GLY A 342 8.74 2.42 13.68
CA GLY A 342 9.28 3.78 13.59
C GLY A 342 8.54 4.82 14.43
N GLY A 343 7.62 4.43 15.33
CA GLY A 343 6.77 5.36 16.06
C GLY A 343 5.84 6.19 15.15
N ALA A 344 5.48 5.64 13.99
CA ALA A 344 4.77 6.36 12.94
C ALA A 344 3.31 6.70 13.28
N GLU A 345 2.76 6.22 14.40
CA GLU A 345 1.40 6.57 14.83
C GLU A 345 1.20 8.08 15.09
N GLY A 346 2.29 8.82 15.33
CA GLY A 346 2.28 10.27 15.55
C GLY A 346 2.38 11.12 14.28
N GLN A 347 2.43 10.54 13.08
CA GLN A 347 2.64 11.29 11.83
C GLN A 347 1.37 11.97 11.31
N ARG A 348 0.20 11.71 11.92
CA ARG A 348 -1.07 12.38 11.63
C ARG A 348 -1.65 12.99 12.89
N SER A 349 -2.28 14.16 12.75
CA SER A 349 -2.87 14.90 13.87
C SER A 349 -4.17 14.24 14.35
N ILE A 350 -4.59 14.55 15.58
CA ILE A 350 -5.88 14.08 16.10
C ILE A 350 -7.07 14.57 15.25
N ILE A 351 -6.96 15.77 14.66
CA ILE A 351 -7.98 16.30 13.73
C ILE A 351 -8.04 15.41 12.48
N HIS A 352 -6.88 15.06 11.90
CA HIS A 352 -6.84 14.16 10.74
C HIS A 352 -7.46 12.79 11.05
N LEU A 353 -7.12 12.20 12.20
CA LEU A 353 -7.70 10.91 12.62
C LEU A 353 -9.21 11.00 12.90
N SER A 354 -9.69 12.16 13.36
CA SER A 354 -11.13 12.41 13.59
C SER A 354 -11.89 12.54 12.29
N ASP A 355 -11.36 13.28 11.32
CA ASP A 355 -11.96 13.39 9.98
C ASP A 355 -11.92 12.04 9.25
N LEU A 356 -10.83 11.26 9.43
CA LEU A 356 -10.70 9.90 8.89
C LEU A 356 -11.79 9.00 9.47
N PHE A 357 -12.03 9.02 10.78
CA PHE A 357 -13.07 8.23 11.44
C PHE A 357 -14.46 8.53 10.85
N VAL A 358 -14.80 9.81 10.63
CA VAL A 358 -16.06 10.21 10.01
C VAL A 358 -16.16 9.73 8.56
N MET A 359 -15.12 9.93 7.76
CA MET A 359 -15.10 9.46 6.37
C MET A 359 -15.17 7.94 6.26
N ALA A 360 -14.62 7.21 7.23
CA ALA A 360 -14.72 5.76 7.30
C ALA A 360 -16.15 5.30 7.62
N ASP A 361 -16.86 5.99 8.52
CA ASP A 361 -18.28 5.73 8.78
C ASP A 361 -19.16 6.06 7.57
N ASP A 362 -18.97 7.23 6.95
CA ASP A 362 -19.71 7.66 5.76
C ASP A 362 -19.51 6.69 4.58
N ALA A 363 -18.33 6.07 4.50
CA ALA A 363 -18.02 5.03 3.51
C ALA A 363 -18.52 3.62 3.88
N GLY A 364 -19.10 3.43 5.08
CA GLY A 364 -19.56 2.13 5.58
C GLY A 364 -18.42 1.16 5.89
N LEU A 365 -17.23 1.67 6.23
CA LEU A 365 -15.99 0.89 6.43
C LEU A 365 -15.69 0.59 7.90
N LEU A 366 -16.54 1.03 8.83
CA LEU A 366 -16.47 0.62 10.24
C LEU A 366 -17.27 -0.68 10.43
N MET A 367 -16.56 -1.81 10.49
CA MET A 367 -17.20 -3.14 10.59
C MET A 367 -18.00 -3.32 11.88
N ASP A 368 -17.47 -2.78 12.98
CA ASP A 368 -18.14 -2.69 14.27
C ASP A 368 -18.06 -1.23 14.75
N PRO A 369 -19.10 -0.41 14.47
CA PRO A 369 -19.12 1.00 14.84
C PRO A 369 -19.01 1.23 16.34
N GLU A 370 -19.49 0.30 17.17
CA GLU A 370 -19.36 0.40 18.63
C GLU A 370 -17.90 0.23 19.06
N LEU A 371 -17.22 -0.81 18.56
CA LEU A 371 -15.80 -1.03 18.81
C LEU A 371 -14.95 0.14 18.28
N ALA A 372 -15.21 0.58 17.05
CA ALA A 372 -14.51 1.69 16.42
C ALA A 372 -14.68 2.97 17.24
N THR A 373 -15.89 3.24 17.74
CA THR A 373 -16.17 4.38 18.63
C THR A 373 -15.33 4.28 19.90
N GLU A 374 -15.37 3.15 20.63
CA GLU A 374 -14.60 2.99 21.87
C GLU A 374 -13.08 3.13 21.64
N ARG A 375 -12.58 2.63 20.52
CA ARG A 375 -11.17 2.79 20.11
C ARG A 375 -10.81 4.23 19.78
N MET A 376 -11.67 4.95 19.07
CA MET A 376 -11.50 6.38 18.80
C MET A 376 -11.50 7.20 20.11
N LYS A 377 -12.34 6.84 21.09
CA LYS A 377 -12.34 7.51 22.42
C LYS A 377 -11.00 7.36 23.13
N ASN A 378 -10.34 6.20 23.04
CA ASN A 378 -9.02 6.01 23.64
C ASN A 378 -7.97 6.93 23.01
N VAL A 379 -8.00 7.07 21.69
CA VAL A 379 -7.08 7.94 20.94
C VAL A 379 -7.32 9.41 21.30
N LEU A 380 -8.58 9.83 21.38
CA LEU A 380 -8.98 11.17 21.83
C LEU A 380 -8.52 11.46 23.25
N ALA A 381 -8.67 10.50 24.17
CA ALA A 381 -8.22 10.66 25.55
C ALA A 381 -6.69 10.88 25.63
N GLN A 382 -5.89 10.17 24.82
CA GLN A 382 -4.44 10.41 24.72
C GLN A 382 -4.11 11.79 24.17
N ALA A 383 -4.98 12.35 23.33
CA ALA A 383 -4.87 13.73 22.82
C ALA A 383 -5.47 14.79 23.76
N GLY A 384 -5.93 14.41 24.97
CA GLY A 384 -6.54 15.31 25.94
C GLY A 384 -8.00 15.70 25.66
N VAL A 385 -8.66 15.03 24.70
CA VAL A 385 -10.07 15.24 24.37
C VAL A 385 -10.94 14.23 25.14
N MET A 386 -11.43 14.66 26.30
CA MET A 386 -12.26 13.83 27.16
C MET A 386 -13.70 13.71 26.65
N GLN A 387 -14.21 12.48 26.66
CA GLN A 387 -15.61 12.21 26.36
C GLN A 387 -16.48 12.45 27.59
N PRO A 388 -17.73 12.92 27.42
CA PRO A 388 -18.65 13.06 28.53
C PRO A 388 -18.78 11.72 29.27
N SER A 389 -18.46 11.69 30.56
CA SER A 389 -18.67 10.50 31.39
C SER A 389 -20.18 10.23 31.49
N LYS A 390 -20.61 8.97 31.36
CA LYS A 390 -21.99 8.56 31.68
C LYS A 390 -22.39 8.79 33.16
N GLN A 391 -21.53 9.38 33.98
CA GLN A 391 -21.86 9.72 35.36
C GLN A 391 -22.77 10.95 35.40
N PHE A 392 -23.98 10.72 35.91
CA PHE A 392 -25.11 11.62 36.13
C PHE A 392 -25.98 11.93 34.90
N MET A 393 -26.80 10.93 34.53
CA MET A 393 -28.20 11.18 34.17
C MET A 393 -29.09 10.47 35.19
#